data_AF-A0A7W7QX15-F1
#
_entry.id   AF-A0A7W7QX15-F1
#
_cell.length_a   1.000
_cell.length_b   1.000
_cell.length_c   1.000
_cell.angle_alpha   90.00
_cell.angle_beta   90.00
_cell.angle_gamma   90.00
#
_symmetry.space_group_name_H-M   'P 1'
#
loop_
_entity.id
_entity.type
_entity.pdbx_description
1 polymer ?
#
loop_
_entity_poly.entity_id
_entity_poly.type
_entity_poly.pdbx_seq_one_letter_code
_entity_poly.pdbx_strand_id
1 'polypeptide(L)'
;MPSHRTYRWFAGLLGAGAASLLLAAPAQAASSVGGSISPDEVIQRAQSWVSEGVPYNQGANHTDSNGSYREDCSGFVSMAWHLSDSLVTQTLPSVATQISSSQLQPGDALDYTSEHVILFGNWIDQSAGTFNYYSEQNSRVLTNKYQGDINASSLAGWPTSSYTPLRYDKISGTATTTPAPAPTPAPTPAPAPAPAPAPAPAPAPAPAPAPGGNGYPWHHWQ
;
A
#
# COMPACT_ATOMS: atom_id res chain seq x y z
N MET A 1 -32.34 31.55 -59.06
CA MET A 1 -32.89 30.18 -58.97
C MET A 1 -31.87 29.22 -59.54
N PRO A 2 -31.08 28.54 -58.69
CA PRO A 2 -31.21 27.08 -58.59
C PRO A 2 -30.91 26.48 -57.20
N SER A 3 -31.43 25.25 -57.03
CA SER A 3 -31.14 24.14 -56.10
C SER A 3 -30.28 24.34 -54.83
N HIS A 4 -30.90 24.06 -53.69
CA HIS A 4 -30.25 23.83 -52.40
C HIS A 4 -29.78 22.38 -52.25
N ARG A 5 -28.53 22.25 -51.78
CA ARG A 5 -27.85 20.98 -51.48
C ARG A 5 -28.42 20.34 -50.22
N THR A 6 -28.65 19.04 -50.27
CA THR A 6 -28.95 18.18 -49.13
C THR A 6 -27.68 17.83 -48.36
N TYR A 7 -27.72 17.91 -47.02
CA TYR A 7 -26.77 17.24 -46.13
C TYR A 7 -27.55 16.41 -45.12
N ARG A 8 -27.35 15.09 -45.20
CA ARG A 8 -27.81 14.10 -44.23
C ARG A 8 -26.87 14.14 -43.02
N TRP A 9 -27.41 14.38 -41.83
CA TRP A 9 -26.69 14.19 -40.57
C TRP A 9 -26.99 12.80 -40.00
N PHE A 10 -25.93 12.12 -39.58
CA PHE A 10 -25.95 10.85 -38.86
C PHE A 10 -26.57 11.02 -37.47
N ALA A 11 -27.48 10.12 -37.10
CA ALA A 11 -27.99 9.97 -35.74
C ALA A 11 -26.95 9.25 -34.88
N GLY A 12 -26.40 9.94 -33.88
CA GLY A 12 -25.61 9.32 -32.81
C GLY A 12 -26.54 8.77 -31.72
N LEU A 13 -26.47 7.46 -31.48
CA LEU A 13 -27.09 6.82 -30.32
C LEU A 13 -26.37 7.28 -29.04
N LEU A 14 -27.10 7.92 -28.13
CA LEU A 14 -26.69 8.15 -26.75
C LEU A 14 -26.78 6.82 -25.98
N GLY A 15 -25.64 6.23 -25.65
CA GLY A 15 -25.56 5.14 -24.66
C GLY A 15 -25.73 5.71 -23.25
N ALA A 16 -26.79 5.32 -22.56
CA ALA A 16 -26.99 5.63 -21.14
C ALA A 16 -26.03 4.77 -20.29
N GLY A 17 -25.02 5.41 -19.70
CA GLY A 17 -24.19 4.77 -18.67
C GLY A 17 -24.95 4.73 -17.35
N ALA A 18 -25.23 3.54 -16.83
CA ALA A 18 -25.73 3.37 -15.48
C ALA A 18 -24.61 3.71 -14.48
N ALA A 19 -24.78 4.79 -13.73
CA ALA A 19 -23.92 5.11 -12.61
C ALA A 19 -24.25 4.16 -11.45
N SER A 20 -23.41 3.15 -11.22
CA SER A 20 -23.46 2.34 -10.00
C SER A 20 -23.05 3.21 -8.81
N LEU A 21 -24.02 3.58 -7.98
CA LEU A 21 -23.76 4.18 -6.66
C LEU A 21 -23.07 3.12 -5.78
N LEU A 22 -21.75 3.24 -5.62
CA LEU A 22 -21.03 2.56 -4.55
C LEU A 22 -21.46 3.22 -3.24
N LEU A 23 -22.35 2.57 -2.50
CA LEU A 23 -22.59 2.91 -1.11
C LEU A 23 -21.31 2.58 -0.34
N ALA A 24 -20.60 3.60 0.14
CA ALA A 24 -19.53 3.40 1.10
C ALA A 24 -20.13 2.66 2.31
N ALA A 25 -19.52 1.55 2.71
CA ALA A 25 -19.88 0.90 3.97
C ALA A 25 -19.77 1.94 5.10
N PRO A 26 -20.72 1.98 6.05
CA PRO A 26 -20.60 2.88 7.18
C PRO A 26 -19.28 2.56 7.90
N ALA A 27 -18.48 3.59 8.17
CA ALA A 27 -17.28 3.45 8.98
C ALA A 27 -17.67 2.79 10.31
N GLN A 28 -17.08 1.63 10.62
CA GLN A 28 -17.32 0.95 11.89
C GLN A 28 -16.93 1.89 13.03
N ALA A 29 -17.79 1.98 14.05
CA ALA A 29 -17.47 2.77 15.24
C ALA A 29 -16.26 2.16 15.94
N ALA A 30 -15.32 3.00 16.38
CA ALA A 30 -14.14 2.57 17.12
C ALA A 30 -14.55 1.83 18.40
N SER A 31 -13.82 0.76 18.71
CA SER A 31 -13.95 0.01 19.94
C SER A 31 -13.52 0.83 21.15
N SER A 32 -13.95 0.38 22.33
CA SER A 32 -13.42 0.88 23.61
C SER A 32 -12.24 0.02 24.06
N VAL A 33 -11.32 0.60 24.84
CA VAL A 33 -10.19 -0.13 25.45
C VAL A 33 -10.71 -1.35 26.22
N GLY A 34 -10.15 -2.52 25.94
CA GLY A 34 -10.53 -3.83 26.49
C GLY A 34 -11.93 -4.28 26.10
N GLY A 35 -12.59 -3.61 25.16
CA GLY A 35 -13.95 -3.88 24.70
C GLY A 35 -14.01 -4.88 23.55
N SER A 36 -15.21 -5.01 22.99
CA SER A 36 -15.41 -5.72 21.71
C SER A 36 -14.85 -4.90 20.56
N ILE A 37 -14.16 -5.57 19.64
CA ILE A 37 -13.46 -4.96 18.52
C ILE A 37 -13.74 -5.76 17.23
N SER A 38 -13.79 -5.11 16.08
CA SER A 38 -13.93 -5.80 14.80
C SER A 38 -12.58 -6.27 14.27
N PRO A 39 -12.52 -7.36 13.47
CA PRO A 39 -11.30 -7.74 12.76
C PRO A 39 -10.71 -6.60 11.93
N ASP A 40 -11.56 -5.81 11.27
CA ASP A 40 -11.14 -4.69 10.43
C ASP A 40 -10.44 -3.60 11.26
N GLU A 41 -10.95 -3.30 12.47
CA GLU A 41 -10.34 -2.34 13.38
C GLU A 41 -9.00 -2.86 13.93
N VAL A 42 -8.89 -4.15 14.28
CA VAL A 42 -7.61 -4.76 14.69
C VAL A 42 -6.55 -4.56 13.61
N ILE A 43 -6.90 -4.80 12.34
CA ILE A 43 -5.98 -4.60 11.21
C ILE A 43 -5.66 -3.12 10.98
N GLN A 44 -6.62 -2.22 11.16
CA GLN A 44 -6.37 -0.77 11.06
C GLN A 44 -5.36 -0.29 12.11
N ARG A 45 -5.51 -0.76 13.35
CA ARG A 45 -4.58 -0.46 14.46
C ARG A 45 -3.19 -1.04 14.20
N ALA A 46 -3.10 -2.28 13.70
CA ALA A 46 -1.85 -2.86 13.25
C ALA A 46 -1.18 -2.04 12.14
N GLN A 47 -1.97 -1.56 11.17
CA GLN A 47 -1.48 -0.77 10.06
C GLN A 47 -1.04 0.64 10.47
N SER A 48 -1.69 1.28 11.45
CA SER A 48 -1.24 2.59 11.96
C SER A 48 0.15 2.48 12.59
N TRP A 49 0.38 1.44 13.39
CA TRP A 49 1.67 1.17 14.03
C TRP A 49 2.80 0.92 13.01
N VAL A 50 2.50 0.19 11.93
CA VAL A 50 3.42 0.07 10.77
C VAL A 50 3.67 1.41 10.10
N SER A 51 2.62 2.22 9.91
CA SER A 51 2.71 3.49 9.17
C SER A 51 3.47 4.56 9.95
N GLU A 52 3.38 4.52 11.27
CA GLU A 52 4.18 5.35 12.19
C GLU A 52 5.63 4.89 12.29
N GLY A 53 5.93 3.67 11.82
CA GLY A 53 7.30 3.13 11.81
C GLY A 53 7.83 2.88 13.21
N VAL A 54 6.99 2.35 14.11
CA VAL A 54 7.38 2.09 15.50
C VAL A 54 8.55 1.08 15.54
N PRO A 55 9.64 1.38 16.29
CA PRO A 55 10.77 0.48 16.43
C PRO A 55 10.54 -0.54 17.54
N TYR A 56 11.20 -1.70 17.45
CA TYR A 56 11.26 -2.64 18.57
C TYR A 56 12.20 -2.12 19.68
N ASN A 57 11.66 -2.00 20.89
CA ASN A 57 12.37 -1.60 22.11
C ASN A 57 11.68 -2.12 23.39
N GLN A 58 12.18 -3.24 23.92
CA GLN A 58 11.66 -3.85 25.15
C GLN A 58 11.75 -2.94 26.40
N GLY A 59 12.43 -1.80 26.36
CA GLY A 59 12.52 -0.85 27.47
C GLY A 59 11.55 0.33 27.38
N ALA A 60 10.76 0.44 26.32
CA ALA A 60 9.95 1.63 26.03
C ALA A 60 8.50 1.29 25.66
N ASN A 61 7.68 2.34 25.66
CA ASN A 61 6.32 2.31 25.17
C ASN A 61 6.16 3.33 24.05
N HIS A 62 5.40 2.98 23.02
CA HIS A 62 4.90 3.91 22.02
C HIS A 62 3.55 4.43 22.48
N THR A 63 3.31 5.73 22.31
CA THR A 63 2.05 6.38 22.71
C THR A 63 1.50 7.20 21.56
N ASP A 64 0.31 6.84 21.10
CA ASP A 64 -0.38 7.42 19.96
C ASP A 64 -1.90 7.51 20.23
N SER A 65 -2.70 7.70 19.18
CA SER A 65 -4.17 7.67 19.27
C SER A 65 -4.75 6.30 19.65
N ASN A 66 -3.97 5.23 19.57
CA ASN A 66 -4.39 3.87 19.91
C ASN A 66 -4.18 3.54 21.39
N GLY A 67 -3.37 4.32 22.11
CA GLY A 67 -3.07 4.18 23.53
C GLY A 67 -1.56 4.20 23.79
N SER A 68 -1.13 3.64 24.93
CA SER A 68 0.28 3.49 25.29
C SER A 68 0.60 2.03 25.51
N TYR A 69 1.44 1.42 24.67
CA TYR A 69 1.79 0.01 24.72
C TYR A 69 3.29 -0.19 24.54
N ARG A 70 3.81 -1.32 25.00
CA ARG A 70 5.23 -1.65 24.87
C ARG A 70 5.62 -1.75 23.40
N GLU A 71 6.82 -1.28 23.10
CA GLU A 71 7.49 -1.45 21.81
C GLU A 71 8.12 -2.86 21.75
N ASP A 72 7.29 -3.89 21.78
CA ASP A 72 7.72 -5.27 21.57
C ASP A 72 6.65 -6.09 20.84
N CYS A 73 6.97 -7.33 20.47
CA CYS A 73 6.09 -8.19 19.67
C CYS A 73 4.70 -8.36 20.31
N SER A 74 4.65 -8.58 21.61
CA SER A 74 3.41 -8.77 22.38
C SER A 74 2.70 -7.47 22.72
N GLY A 75 3.42 -6.37 22.91
CA GLY A 75 2.87 -5.03 23.07
C GLY A 75 2.20 -4.55 21.79
N PHE A 76 2.78 -4.84 20.63
CA PHE A 76 2.16 -4.62 19.32
C PHE A 76 0.84 -5.38 19.17
N VAL A 77 0.77 -6.67 19.53
CA VAL A 77 -0.48 -7.44 19.47
C VAL A 77 -1.50 -6.94 20.50
N SER A 78 -1.05 -6.59 21.70
CA SER A 78 -1.91 -5.99 22.74
C SER A 78 -2.54 -4.69 22.27
N MET A 79 -1.75 -3.86 21.58
CA MET A 79 -2.24 -2.65 20.96
C MET A 79 -3.26 -2.95 19.86
N ALA A 80 -2.97 -3.88 18.96
CA ALA A 80 -3.85 -4.20 17.85
C ALA A 80 -5.22 -4.72 18.34
N TRP A 81 -5.23 -5.49 19.43
CA TRP A 81 -6.45 -5.95 20.12
C TRP A 81 -7.11 -4.92 21.04
N HIS A 82 -6.51 -3.72 21.15
CA HIS A 82 -7.00 -2.61 21.98
C HIS A 82 -7.16 -3.03 23.45
N LEU A 83 -6.23 -3.83 23.98
CA LEU A 83 -6.29 -4.33 25.35
C LEU A 83 -6.11 -3.20 26.37
N SER A 84 -6.59 -3.41 27.61
CA SER A 84 -6.31 -2.50 28.73
C SER A 84 -4.85 -2.47 29.14
N ASP A 85 -4.17 -3.60 28.93
CA ASP A 85 -2.81 -3.84 29.38
C ASP A 85 -1.95 -4.28 28.21
N SER A 86 -0.69 -3.86 28.22
CA SER A 86 0.33 -4.35 27.28
C SER A 86 0.83 -5.72 27.76
N LEU A 87 0.12 -6.77 27.38
CA LEU A 87 0.42 -8.15 27.76
C LEU A 87 1.70 -8.65 27.09
N VAL A 88 2.29 -9.69 27.70
CA VAL A 88 3.41 -10.47 27.13
C VAL A 88 2.90 -11.76 26.49
N THR A 89 3.73 -12.39 25.66
CA THR A 89 3.41 -13.66 24.97
C THR A 89 2.88 -14.73 25.92
N GLN A 90 3.42 -14.86 27.14
CA GLN A 90 2.92 -15.84 28.12
C GLN A 90 1.52 -15.53 28.68
N THR A 91 1.07 -14.28 28.59
CA THR A 91 -0.21 -13.82 29.15
C THR A 91 -1.28 -13.53 28.09
N LEU A 92 -0.92 -13.42 26.80
CA LEU A 92 -1.89 -13.30 25.71
C LEU A 92 -2.94 -14.43 25.69
N PRO A 93 -2.60 -15.71 25.99
CA PRO A 93 -3.59 -16.78 26.08
C PRO A 93 -4.68 -16.57 27.15
N SER A 94 -4.51 -15.64 28.10
CA SER A 94 -5.52 -15.38 29.15
C SER A 94 -6.71 -14.55 28.67
N VAL A 95 -6.60 -13.91 27.50
CA VAL A 95 -7.64 -13.07 26.90
C VAL A 95 -8.10 -13.60 25.54
N ALA A 96 -7.61 -14.77 25.14
CA ALA A 96 -7.79 -15.31 23.81
C ALA A 96 -8.09 -16.81 23.86
N THR A 97 -8.86 -17.26 22.87
CA THR A 97 -9.16 -18.67 22.67
C THR A 97 -8.22 -19.23 21.62
N GLN A 98 -7.65 -20.41 21.89
CA GLN A 98 -6.87 -21.14 20.89
C GLN A 98 -7.77 -21.64 19.75
N ILE A 99 -7.34 -21.44 18.51
CA ILE A 99 -8.05 -21.88 17.30
C ILE A 99 -7.16 -22.82 16.48
N SER A 100 -7.74 -23.52 15.50
CA SER A 100 -6.92 -24.23 14.51
C SER A 100 -6.36 -23.27 13.48
N SER A 101 -5.19 -23.57 12.89
CA SER A 101 -4.61 -22.72 11.84
C SER A 101 -5.53 -22.56 10.63
N SER A 102 -6.36 -23.57 10.33
CA SER A 102 -7.38 -23.49 9.28
C SER A 102 -8.49 -22.47 9.56
N GLN A 103 -8.67 -22.04 10.81
CA GLN A 103 -9.66 -21.05 11.22
C GLN A 103 -9.13 -19.62 11.25
N LEU A 104 -7.83 -19.40 10.94
CA LEU A 104 -7.23 -18.07 10.97
C LEU A 104 -8.03 -17.07 10.14
N GLN A 105 -8.28 -15.93 10.76
CA GLN A 105 -8.95 -14.75 10.25
C GLN A 105 -8.10 -13.51 10.56
N PRO A 106 -8.26 -12.42 9.78
CA PRO A 106 -7.61 -11.15 10.07
C PRO A 106 -7.74 -10.75 11.55
N GLY A 107 -6.64 -10.38 12.17
CA GLY A 107 -6.59 -9.98 13.58
C GLY A 107 -6.36 -11.12 14.57
N ASP A 108 -6.32 -12.39 14.15
CA ASP A 108 -5.83 -13.47 15.00
C ASP A 108 -4.32 -13.35 15.22
N ALA A 109 -3.81 -13.93 16.30
CA ALA A 109 -2.37 -14.02 16.57
C ALA A 109 -1.85 -15.44 16.32
N LEU A 110 -0.58 -15.54 15.96
CA LEU A 110 0.18 -16.79 16.04
C LEU A 110 1.24 -16.54 17.12
N ASP A 111 1.06 -17.18 18.27
CA ASP A 111 1.84 -16.93 19.49
C ASP A 111 2.75 -18.10 19.82
N TYR A 112 4.06 -17.86 19.79
CA TYR A 112 5.07 -18.71 20.39
C TYR A 112 5.42 -18.14 21.77
N THR A 113 4.70 -18.62 22.78
CA THR A 113 4.71 -18.09 24.15
C THR A 113 6.09 -17.84 24.74
N SER A 114 7.14 -18.57 24.34
CA SER A 114 8.49 -18.40 24.87
C SER A 114 9.30 -17.28 24.20
N GLU A 115 8.97 -16.85 22.98
CA GLU A 115 9.88 -15.99 22.19
C GLU A 115 9.19 -14.92 21.35
N HIS A 116 8.09 -15.23 20.65
CA HIS A 116 7.58 -14.32 19.61
C HIS A 116 6.10 -14.48 19.31
N VAL A 117 5.47 -13.39 18.88
CA VAL A 117 4.10 -13.39 18.39
C VAL A 117 3.99 -12.55 17.12
N ILE A 118 3.16 -12.99 16.19
CA ILE A 118 2.78 -12.22 15.00
C ILE A 118 1.26 -12.04 14.94
N LEU A 119 0.82 -10.98 14.28
CA LEU A 119 -0.60 -10.76 14.00
C LEU A 119 -0.93 -11.19 12.57
N PHE A 120 -1.82 -12.15 12.43
CA PHE A 120 -2.31 -12.62 11.13
C PHE A 120 -3.10 -11.51 10.44
N GLY A 121 -2.66 -11.14 9.22
CA GLY A 121 -3.27 -10.09 8.43
C GLY A 121 -4.40 -10.62 7.55
N ASN A 122 -4.08 -11.52 6.61
CA ASN A 122 -5.05 -12.16 5.73
C ASN A 122 -4.42 -13.34 4.98
N TRP A 123 -5.22 -14.31 4.55
CA TRP A 123 -4.77 -15.31 3.59
C TRP A 123 -4.43 -14.67 2.25
N ILE A 124 -3.32 -15.13 1.65
CA ILE A 124 -3.00 -14.90 0.23
C ILE A 124 -3.58 -16.08 -0.56
N ASP A 125 -3.25 -17.30 -0.13
CA ASP A 125 -3.85 -18.55 -0.58
C ASP A 125 -3.94 -19.50 0.62
N GLN A 126 -5.15 -19.70 1.14
CA GLN A 126 -5.40 -20.57 2.29
C GLN A 126 -5.14 -22.04 1.98
N SER A 127 -5.36 -22.47 0.74
CA SER A 127 -5.12 -23.86 0.33
C SER A 127 -3.63 -24.18 0.25
N ALA A 128 -2.82 -23.20 -0.16
CA ALA A 128 -1.36 -23.29 -0.13
C ALA A 128 -0.75 -22.97 1.24
N GLY A 129 -1.52 -22.35 2.15
CA GLY A 129 -1.05 -21.97 3.48
C GLY A 129 -0.30 -20.63 3.54
N THR A 130 -0.36 -19.82 2.48
CA THR A 130 0.36 -18.54 2.39
C THR A 130 -0.50 -17.38 2.86
N PHE A 131 0.07 -16.46 3.64
CA PHE A 131 -0.65 -15.36 4.26
C PHE A 131 0.22 -14.12 4.44
N ASN A 132 -0.44 -12.98 4.65
CA ASN A 132 0.20 -11.77 5.14
C ASN A 132 0.11 -11.71 6.66
N TYR A 133 1.14 -11.17 7.31
CA TYR A 133 1.15 -10.90 8.75
C TYR A 133 1.84 -9.58 9.07
N TYR A 134 1.58 -9.07 10.27
CA TYR A 134 2.24 -7.90 10.84
C TYR A 134 3.13 -8.35 12.00
N SER A 135 4.33 -7.78 12.10
CA SER A 135 5.23 -8.13 13.20
C SER A 135 6.20 -7.02 13.56
N GLU A 136 6.33 -6.80 14.87
CA GLU A 136 7.38 -6.04 15.52
C GLU A 136 8.42 -7.03 16.07
N GLN A 137 9.44 -7.35 15.28
CA GLN A 137 10.20 -8.60 15.48
C GLN A 137 11.53 -8.43 16.22
N ASN A 138 12.24 -7.34 15.99
CA ASN A 138 13.54 -7.07 16.62
C ASN A 138 14.01 -5.65 16.28
N SER A 139 15.06 -5.19 16.96
CA SER A 139 15.61 -3.84 16.85
C SER A 139 16.31 -3.50 15.52
N ARG A 140 16.39 -4.43 14.55
CA ARG A 140 17.04 -4.18 13.25
C ARG A 140 16.08 -3.66 12.19
N VAL A 141 14.78 -3.82 12.40
CA VAL A 141 13.73 -3.43 11.46
C VAL A 141 12.60 -2.75 12.21
N LEU A 142 11.94 -1.78 11.57
CA LEU A 142 10.70 -1.22 12.08
C LEU A 142 9.57 -2.23 11.94
N THR A 143 8.51 -2.05 12.72
CA THR A 143 7.28 -2.84 12.60
C THR A 143 6.76 -2.79 11.16
N ASN A 144 6.49 -3.95 10.57
CA ASN A 144 6.16 -4.03 9.15
C ASN A 144 5.19 -5.20 8.85
N LYS A 145 4.71 -5.21 7.61
CA LYS A 145 3.93 -6.29 7.02
C LYS A 145 4.85 -7.22 6.22
N TYR A 146 4.62 -8.51 6.39
CA TYR A 146 5.39 -9.59 5.77
C TYR A 146 4.47 -10.65 5.18
N GLN A 147 5.05 -11.58 4.42
CA GLN A 147 4.37 -12.78 3.95
C GLN A 147 4.97 -14.01 4.63
N GLY A 148 4.12 -14.96 4.98
CA GLY A 148 4.48 -16.21 5.62
C GLY A 148 3.76 -17.39 4.99
N ASP A 149 4.21 -18.58 5.37
CA ASP A 149 3.59 -19.86 4.98
C ASP A 149 3.48 -20.73 6.23
N ILE A 150 2.26 -21.15 6.57
CA ILE A 150 1.97 -21.96 7.75
C ILE A 150 2.52 -23.39 7.62
N ASN A 151 2.83 -23.81 6.40
CA ASN A 151 3.41 -25.12 6.09
C ASN A 151 4.95 -25.08 6.01
N ALA A 152 5.56 -23.88 6.02
CA ALA A 152 7.01 -23.74 6.06
C ALA A 152 7.58 -24.20 7.40
N SER A 153 8.85 -24.61 7.44
CA SER A 153 9.52 -25.01 8.68
C SER A 153 9.84 -23.84 9.61
N SER A 154 9.87 -22.62 9.09
CA SER A 154 10.15 -21.40 9.84
C SER A 154 9.19 -20.27 9.48
N LEU A 155 8.76 -19.53 10.50
CA LEU A 155 7.89 -18.36 10.41
C LEU A 155 8.44 -17.26 11.33
N ALA A 156 8.69 -16.07 10.75
CA ALA A 156 9.30 -14.94 11.44
C ALA A 156 10.59 -15.30 12.22
N GLY A 157 11.41 -16.21 11.66
CA GLY A 157 12.69 -16.63 12.23
C GLY A 157 12.62 -17.77 13.26
N TRP A 158 11.42 -18.23 13.62
CA TRP A 158 11.21 -19.30 14.60
C TRP A 158 10.59 -20.55 13.96
N PRO A 159 10.68 -21.74 14.57
CA PRO A 159 9.99 -22.92 14.05
C PRO A 159 8.48 -22.69 13.99
N THR A 160 7.87 -22.91 12.83
CA THR A 160 6.43 -22.68 12.64
C THR A 160 5.58 -23.53 13.60
N SER A 161 6.06 -24.73 13.93
CA SER A 161 5.42 -25.64 14.89
C SER A 161 5.36 -25.12 16.33
N SER A 162 6.11 -24.06 16.67
CA SER A 162 6.10 -23.46 18.00
C SER A 162 4.96 -22.45 18.19
N TYR A 163 4.33 -22.00 17.11
CA TYR A 163 3.24 -21.03 17.18
C TYR A 163 1.90 -21.69 17.44
N THR A 164 1.17 -21.12 18.39
CA THR A 164 -0.22 -21.45 18.69
C THR A 164 -1.13 -20.35 18.14
N PRO A 165 -2.08 -20.67 17.24
CA PRO A 165 -3.06 -19.70 16.78
C PRO A 165 -4.02 -19.30 17.90
N LEU A 166 -4.19 -17.99 18.11
CA LEU A 166 -5.05 -17.39 19.14
C LEU A 166 -6.02 -16.39 18.50
N ARG A 167 -7.26 -16.40 18.96
CA ARG A 167 -8.26 -15.36 18.64
C ARG A 167 -8.64 -14.62 19.92
N TYR A 168 -8.48 -13.30 19.93
CA TYR A 168 -8.94 -12.48 21.05
C TYR A 168 -10.43 -12.67 21.31
N ASP A 169 -10.80 -12.93 22.57
CA ASP A 169 -12.15 -13.37 22.94
C ASP A 169 -13.24 -12.34 22.64
N LYS A 170 -12.87 -11.07 22.48
CA LYS A 170 -13.81 -9.98 22.18
C LYS A 170 -13.74 -9.51 20.73
N ILE A 171 -13.08 -10.25 19.83
CA ILE A 171 -13.25 -10.05 18.40
C ILE A 171 -14.70 -10.41 18.03
N SER A 172 -15.42 -9.44 17.46
CA SER A 172 -16.83 -9.58 17.09
C SER A 172 -17.08 -9.09 15.66
N GLY A 173 -17.96 -9.78 14.94
CA GLY A 173 -18.17 -9.56 13.51
C GLY A 173 -17.18 -10.32 12.63
N THR A 174 -17.37 -10.25 11.32
CA THR A 174 -16.46 -10.82 10.33
C THR A 174 -15.64 -9.71 9.71
N ALA A 175 -14.37 -9.96 9.40
CA ALA A 175 -13.58 -9.05 8.58
C ALA A 175 -14.36 -8.81 7.28
N THR A 176 -14.60 -7.54 6.94
CA THR A 176 -15.15 -7.24 5.62
C THR A 176 -14.03 -7.54 4.66
N THR A 177 -14.15 -8.61 3.88
CA THR A 177 -13.27 -8.84 2.73
C THR A 177 -13.54 -7.75 1.71
N THR A 178 -13.13 -6.52 2.00
CA THR A 178 -13.00 -5.49 0.98
C THR A 178 -11.98 -6.08 0.02
N PRO A 179 -12.36 -6.41 -1.23
CA PRO A 179 -11.39 -6.84 -2.22
C PRO A 179 -10.31 -5.77 -2.23
N ALA A 180 -9.03 -6.16 -2.21
CA ALA A 180 -7.95 -5.23 -2.49
C ALA A 180 -8.38 -4.42 -3.73
N PRO A 181 -8.38 -3.08 -3.70
CA PRO A 181 -8.77 -2.29 -4.86
C PRO A 181 -7.97 -2.83 -6.04
N ALA A 182 -8.67 -3.16 -7.14
CA ALA A 182 -7.99 -3.57 -8.37
C ALA A 182 -6.87 -2.55 -8.64
N PRO A 183 -5.66 -2.98 -9.00
CA PRO A 183 -4.55 -2.07 -9.23
C PRO A 183 -5.06 -0.97 -10.16
N THR A 184 -4.98 0.29 -9.70
CA THR A 184 -5.31 1.44 -10.55
C THR A 184 -4.54 1.23 -11.86
N PRO A 185 -5.21 1.19 -13.03
CA PRO A 185 -4.50 1.11 -14.30
C PRO A 185 -3.41 2.18 -14.28
N ALA A 186 -2.17 1.80 -14.59
CA ALA A 186 -1.10 2.75 -14.70
C ALA A 186 -1.59 3.93 -15.57
N PRO A 187 -1.31 5.18 -15.19
CA PRO A 187 -1.74 6.31 -16.00
C PRO A 187 -1.28 6.08 -17.43
N THR A 188 -2.21 6.17 -18.39
CA THR A 188 -1.88 6.13 -19.81
C THR A 188 -0.73 7.13 -20.02
N PRO A 189 0.42 6.72 -20.57
CA PRO A 189 1.51 7.64 -20.86
C PRO A 189 0.95 8.85 -21.60
N ALA A 190 1.31 10.06 -21.15
CA ALA A 190 0.94 11.27 -21.86
C ALA A 190 1.38 11.13 -23.34
N PRO A 191 0.58 11.60 -24.31
CA PRO A 191 1.01 11.60 -25.69
C PRO A 191 2.38 12.29 -25.79
N ALA A 192 3.30 11.69 -26.55
CA ALA A 192 4.58 12.32 -26.81
C ALA A 192 4.35 13.75 -27.34
N PRO A 193 5.12 14.76 -26.87
CA PRO A 193 5.02 16.10 -27.42
C PRO A 193 5.20 16.05 -28.94
N ALA A 194 4.41 16.85 -29.66
CA ALA A 194 4.54 16.97 -31.11
C ALA A 194 6.01 17.30 -31.48
N PRO A 195 6.54 16.76 -32.58
CA PRO A 195 7.87 17.13 -33.06
C PRO A 195 7.97 18.66 -33.17
N ALA A 196 9.08 19.22 -32.71
CA ALA A 196 9.36 20.64 -32.92
C ALA A 196 9.28 20.95 -34.44
N PRO A 197 8.74 22.12 -34.84
CA PRO A 197 8.78 22.55 -36.23
C PRO A 197 10.21 22.47 -36.77
N ALA A 198 10.36 22.02 -38.02
CA ALA A 198 11.65 22.05 -38.70
C ALA A 198 12.22 23.48 -38.66
N PRO A 199 13.55 23.65 -38.48
CA PRO A 199 14.18 24.96 -38.58
C PRO A 199 13.82 25.61 -39.91
N ALA A 200 13.56 26.92 -39.90
CA ALA A 200 13.39 27.68 -41.14
C ALA A 200 14.63 27.49 -42.03
N PRO A 201 14.46 27.39 -43.37
CA PRO A 201 15.59 27.35 -44.30
C PRO A 201 16.55 28.50 -44.03
N ALA A 202 17.85 28.23 -44.04
CA ALA A 202 18.85 29.27 -43.97
C ALA A 202 18.62 30.31 -45.10
N PRO A 203 18.82 31.61 -44.83
CA PRO A 203 18.78 32.62 -45.88
C PRO A 203 19.70 32.24 -47.03
N ALA A 204 19.25 32.48 -48.27
CA ALA A 204 20.11 32.29 -49.43
C ALA A 204 21.39 33.12 -49.27
N PRO A 205 22.57 32.59 -49.69
CA PRO A 205 23.81 33.35 -49.67
C PRO A 205 23.64 34.68 -50.41
N ALA A 206 24.18 35.76 -49.83
CA ALA A 206 24.23 37.03 -50.52
C ALA A 206 24.96 36.86 -51.87
N PRO A 207 24.50 37.52 -52.95
CA PRO A 207 25.19 37.52 -54.22
C PRO A 207 26.66 37.91 -54.03
N ALA A 208 27.56 37.17 -54.68
CA ALA A 208 28.99 37.48 -54.65
C ALA A 208 29.23 38.92 -55.15
N PRO A 209 30.11 39.70 -54.49
CA PRO A 209 30.51 41.00 -55.00
C PRO A 209 31.06 40.85 -56.43
N ALA A 210 30.63 41.74 -57.33
CA ALA A 210 31.19 41.82 -58.67
C ALA A 210 32.72 42.01 -58.56
N PRO A 211 33.53 41.38 -59.44
CA PRO A 211 34.97 41.52 -59.42
C PRO A 211 35.37 43.00 -59.44
N GLY A 212 35.91 43.46 -58.31
CA GLY A 212 36.53 44.76 -58.20
C GLY A 212 37.72 44.79 -59.16
N GLY A 213 37.61 45.62 -60.19
CA GLY A 213 38.67 45.88 -61.14
C GLY A 213 39.83 46.57 -60.44
N ASN A 214 40.79 45.79 -59.96
CA ASN A 214 42.07 46.32 -59.50
C ASN A 214 43.00 46.37 -60.70
N GLY A 215 43.07 47.56 -61.30
CA GLY A 215 44.23 47.99 -62.05
C GLY A 215 45.46 47.87 -61.17
N TYR A 216 46.45 47.11 -61.64
CA TYR A 216 47.74 47.00 -60.98
C TYR A 216 48.62 48.23 -61.26
N PRO A 217 49.53 48.54 -60.32
CA PRO A 217 49.93 49.89 -60.00
C PRO A 217 51.33 50.23 -60.52
N TRP A 218 51.65 51.51 -60.51
CA TRP A 218 52.96 52.03 -60.79
C TRP A 218 53.37 53.04 -59.71
N HIS A 219 54.54 52.77 -59.10
CA HIS A 219 55.48 53.73 -58.48
C HIS A 219 55.09 54.32 -57.11
N HIS A 220 55.98 54.62 -56.16
CA HIS A 220 57.42 54.46 -55.94
C HIS A 220 57.68 54.80 -54.45
N TRP A 221 58.82 54.38 -53.91
CA TRP A 221 59.44 54.80 -52.63
C TRP A 221 59.46 56.34 -52.46
N GLN A 222 59.41 56.96 -51.27
CA GLN A 222 60.13 56.72 -50.01
C GLN A 222 59.29 57.15 -48.79
#